data_AF-A0A4Q1Q6X2-F1
#
_entry.id   AF-A0A4Q1Q6X2-F1
#
_cell.length_a   1.000
_cell.length_b   1.000
_cell.length_c   1.000
_cell.angle_alpha   90.00
_cell.angle_beta   90.00
_cell.angle_gamma   90.00
#
_symmetry.space_group_name_H-M   'P 1'
#
loop_
_entity.id
_entity.type
_entity.pdbx_description
1 polymer ?
#
loop_
_entity_poly.entity_id
_entity_poly.type
_entity_poly.pdbx_seq_one_letter_code
_entity_poly.pdbx_strand_id
1 'polypeptide(L)' 'MTELKKVQLVTKEYMTAEECAKYLGLSRSAIYKLTHRKEIPHFKPSKRVMFKRSEVDAWIQKSYVPTK' A
#
# COMPACT_ATOMS: atom_id res chain seq x y z
N MET A 1 19.41 15.08 20.85
CA MET A 1 19.19 13.67 20.46
C MET A 1 17.76 13.50 19.96
N THR A 2 17.50 13.75 18.68
CA THR A 2 16.38 13.07 18.01
C THR A 2 16.78 12.93 16.54
N GLU A 3 16.81 11.67 16.13
CA GLU A 3 17.43 11.14 14.95
C GLU A 3 16.79 11.71 13.67
N LEU A 4 17.58 12.47 12.89
CA LEU A 4 17.26 12.79 11.50
C LEU A 4 17.30 11.49 10.71
N LYS A 5 16.17 10.77 10.74
CA LYS A 5 15.91 9.59 9.91
C LYS A 5 15.97 10.05 8.46
N LYS A 6 17.16 9.88 7.86
CA LYS A 6 17.43 10.02 6.43
C LYS A 6 16.25 9.40 5.67
N VAL A 7 15.47 10.24 5.02
CA VAL A 7 14.47 9.81 4.05
C VAL A 7 15.26 9.23 2.89
N GLN A 8 15.60 7.94 2.99
CA GLN A 8 16.03 7.18 1.85
C GLN A 8 14.80 7.07 0.95
N LEU A 9 14.66 8.05 0.04
CA LEU A 9 13.81 7.99 -1.14
C LEU A 9 14.36 6.95 -2.13
N VAL A 10 14.73 5.77 -1.64
CA VAL A 10 14.76 4.61 -2.50
C VAL A 10 13.30 4.39 -2.84
N THR A 11 12.98 4.70 -4.08
CA THR A 11 11.75 4.38 -4.79
C THR A 11 11.53 2.87 -4.72
N LYS A 12 11.19 2.35 -3.54
CA LYS A 12 10.63 1.02 -3.36
C LYS A 12 9.30 1.08 -4.06
N GLU A 13 9.34 0.76 -5.36
CA GLU A 13 8.15 0.59 -6.18
C GLU A 13 7.19 -0.39 -5.51
N TYR A 14 7.72 -1.30 -4.70
CA TYR A 14 6.99 -2.31 -3.95
C TYR A 14 7.02 -2.01 -2.45
N MET A 15 5.84 -1.95 -1.84
CA MET A 15 5.61 -1.81 -0.41
C MET A 15 4.99 -3.09 0.16
N THR A 16 5.31 -3.42 1.40
CA THR A 16 4.69 -4.55 2.11
C THR A 16 3.28 -4.22 2.58
N ALA A 17 2.50 -5.22 3.04
CA ALA A 17 1.17 -4.98 3.61
C ALA A 17 1.18 -3.98 4.79
N GLU A 18 2.25 -3.98 5.60
CA GLU A 18 2.41 -3.07 6.73
C GLU A 18 2.71 -1.63 6.28
N GLU A 19 3.54 -1.47 5.25
CA GLU A 19 3.82 -0.17 4.66
C GLU A 19 2.59 0.36 3.92
N CYS A 20 1.87 -0.50 3.19
CA CYS A 20 0.63 -0.14 2.51
C CYS A 20 -0.44 0.29 3.52
N ALA A 21 -0.55 -0.40 4.66
CA ALA A 21 -1.43 -0.01 5.77
C ALA A 21 -1.09 1.40 6.29
N LYS A 22 0.20 1.67 6.54
CA LYS A 22 0.67 3.00 6.97
C LYS A 22 0.45 4.07 5.90
N TYR A 23 0.65 3.73 4.63
CA TYR A 23 0.50 4.64 3.51
C TYR A 23 -0.97 5.05 3.29
N LEU A 24 -1.89 4.09 3.38
CA LEU A 24 -3.34 4.31 3.24
C LEU A 24 -4.00 4.82 4.53
N GLY A 25 -3.29 4.82 5.66
CA GLY A 25 -3.88 5.12 6.97
C GLY A 25 -4.87 4.05 7.46
N LEU A 26 -4.76 2.82 6.94
CA LEU A 26 -5.64 1.69 7.27
C LEU A 26 -4.97 0.72 8.25
N SER A 27 -5.79 -0.10 8.92
CA SER A 27 -5.26 -1.18 9.75
C SER A 27 -4.73 -2.33 8.88
N ARG A 28 -3.73 -3.09 9.39
CA ARG A 28 -3.20 -4.30 8.72
C ARG A 28 -4.33 -5.26 8.33
N SER A 29 -5.30 -5.45 9.23
CA SER A 29 -6.47 -6.29 9.01
C SER A 29 -7.33 -5.81 7.84
N ALA A 30 -7.48 -4.49 7.64
CA ALA A 30 -8.19 -3.93 6.50
C ALA A 30 -7.44 -4.21 5.19
N ILE A 31 -6.12 -4.04 5.16
CA ILE A 31 -5.29 -4.39 3.99
C ILE A 31 -5.43 -5.88 3.66
N TYR A 32 -5.37 -6.78 4.65
CA TYR A 32 -5.56 -8.21 4.42
C TYR A 32 -6.98 -8.53 3.90
N LYS A 33 -8.03 -7.85 4.41
CA LYS A 33 -9.39 -7.99 3.88
C LYS A 33 -9.47 -7.54 2.41
N LEU A 34 -8.91 -6.38 2.08
CA LEU A 34 -8.88 -5.87 0.70
C LEU A 34 -8.09 -6.79 -0.24
N THR A 35 -6.97 -7.35 0.25
CA THR A 35 -6.14 -8.30 -0.50
C THR A 35 -6.92 -9.60 -0.75
N HIS A 36 -7.63 -10.11 0.27
CA HIS A 36 -8.45 -11.31 0.16
C HIS A 36 -9.64 -11.11 -0.81
N ARG A 37 -10.24 -9.92 -0.79
CA ARG A 37 -11.30 -9.53 -1.73
C ARG A 37 -10.78 -9.19 -3.14
N LYS A 38 -9.46 -9.15 -3.33
CA LYS A 38 -8.79 -8.72 -4.57
C LYS A 38 -9.20 -7.32 -5.02
N GLU A 39 -9.60 -6.47 -4.09
CA GLU A 39 -9.98 -5.08 -4.37
C GLU A 39 -8.75 -4.20 -4.56
N ILE A 40 -7.69 -4.45 -3.79
CA ILE A 40 -6.43 -3.74 -3.90
C ILE A 40 -5.46 -4.50 -4.84
N PRO A 41 -4.81 -3.79 -5.79
CA PRO A 41 -3.80 -4.39 -6.65
C PRO A 41 -2.61 -4.84 -5.81
N HIS A 42 -2.31 -6.13 -5.90
CA HIS A 42 -1.26 -6.77 -5.13
C HIS A 42 -0.53 -7.83 -5.97
N PHE A 43 0.77 -7.94 -5.73
CA PHE A 43 1.64 -8.95 -6.31
C PHE A 43 1.98 -10.02 -5.29
N LYS A 44 1.90 -11.28 -5.71
CA LYS A 44 2.28 -12.44 -4.89
C LYS A 44 3.30 -13.31 -5.63
N PRO A 45 4.58 -12.89 -5.71
CA PRO A 45 5.61 -13.69 -6.38
C PRO A 45 5.90 -15.02 -5.68
N SER A 46 5.62 -15.18 -4.38
CA SER A 46 5.63 -16.49 -3.70
C SER A 46 4.76 -16.52 -2.42
N LYS A 47 5.34 -16.21 -1.25
CA LYS A 47 4.68 -16.25 0.08
C LYS A 47 4.39 -14.87 0.68
N ARG A 48 4.88 -13.80 0.06
CA ARG A 48 4.72 -12.43 0.54
C ARG A 48 3.85 -11.64 -0.42
N VAL A 49 2.93 -10.87 0.14
CA VAL A 49 2.12 -9.90 -0.60
C VAL A 49 2.92 -8.61 -0.68
N MET A 50 3.17 -8.17 -1.90
CA MET A 50 3.79 -6.89 -2.23
C MET A 50 2.76 -6.03 -2.93
N PHE A 51 2.81 -4.73 -2.72
CA PHE A 51 1.91 -3.77 -3.34
C PHE A 51 2.75 -2.80 -4.15
N LYS A 52 2.42 -2.58 -5.41
CA LYS A 52 3.14 -1.58 -6.20
C LYS A 52 2.55 -0.20 -5.91
N ARG A 53 3.39 0.76 -5.52
CA ARG A 53 2.95 2.12 -5.18
C ARG A 53 2.12 2.75 -6.30
N SER A 54 2.60 2.63 -7.55
CA SER A 54 1.90 3.18 -8.72
C SER A 54 0.52 2.56 -8.94
N GLU A 55 0.35 1.28 -8.62
CA GLU A 55 -0.95 0.62 -8.75
C GLU A 55 -1.87 0.95 -7.60
N VAL A 56 -1.34 1.04 -6.38
CA VAL A 56 -2.12 1.50 -5.21
C VAL A 56 -2.61 2.92 -5.45
N ASP A 57 -1.77 3.82 -5.98
CA ASP A 57 -2.16 5.18 -6.32
C ASP A 57 -3.25 5.21 -7.39
N ALA A 58 -3.06 4.48 -8.50
CA ALA A 58 -4.07 4.35 -9.55
C ALA A 58 -5.38 3.74 -9.03
N TRP A 59 -5.30 2.79 -8.10
CA TRP A 59 -6.46 2.21 -7.44
C TRP A 59 -7.18 3.23 -6.56
N ILE A 60 -6.46 4.03 -5.77
CA ILE A 60 -7.06 5.12 -4.99
C ILE A 60 -7.75 6.10 -5.94
N GLN A 61 -7.08 6.53 -7.01
CA GLN A 61 -7.65 7.45 -8.01
C GLN A 61 -8.91 6.86 -8.67
N LYS A 62 -8.94 5.55 -8.93
CA LYS A 62 -10.11 4.85 -9.49
C LYS A 62 -11.23 4.65 -8.48
N SER A 63 -10.88 4.43 -7.21
CA SER A 63 -11.81 4.22 -6.09
C SER A 63 -12.36 5.53 -5.54
N TYR A 64 -11.70 6.66 -5.79
CA TYR A 64 -12.19 8.02 -5.53
C TYR A 64 -13.36 8.32 -6.46
N VAL A 65 -14.50 7.71 -6.18
CA VAL A 65 -15.79 8.24 -6.63
C VAL A 65 -15.95 9.61 -5.97
N PRO A 66 -16.15 10.70 -6.74
CA PRO A 66 -16.48 11.98 -6.15
C PRO A 66 -17.77 11.79 -5.35
N THR A 67 -17.65 11.76 -4.04
CA THR A 67 -18.80 11.74 -3.15
C THR A 67 -19.55 13.04 -3.39
N LYS A 68 -20.80 12.90 -3.87
CA LYS A 68 -21.72 14.00 -4.17
C LYS A 68 -22.18 14.71 -2.91
#